data_AF-A0A1S6HF03-F1
#
_entry.id   AF-A0A1S6HF03-F1
#
_cell.length_a   1.000
_cell.length_b   1.000
_cell.length_c   1.000
_cell.angle_alpha   90.00
_cell.angle_beta   90.00
_cell.angle_gamma   90.00
#
_symmetry.space_group_name_H-M   'P 1'
#
loop_
_entity.id
_entity.type
_entity.pdbx_description
1 polymer ?
#
loop_
_entity_poly.entity_id
_entity_poly.type
_entity_poly.pdbx_seq_one_letter_code
_entity_poly.pdbx_strand_id
1 'polypeptide(L)'
;MTQTAEQGLSGIAFVPRGSGMVVLTPSFLVGETGRRIYDAYRKHITENFPENENFQLRLEGNEVVEANVNDANIIDQVVRPFGGRVSLPKDWDEEFMQMTDNKHYTIANALVFRTLQDGYEPKNDRITQALAEHIDVERALREPGMITGFNFVPNQDESYGFIAVPAQRFHVHYDERFLGKYNGLKFDNTDDKGMPLHLDKQNGKRVWSTRDDGISGFDLNRSRGLLSSGYVLSYSYGTGRVVVVAAEGGALDLSEVLETQQRSELLGRLENARTYIQNLEESLRGKK
;
A
#
# COMPACT_ATOMS: atom_id res chain seq x y z
N MET A 1 -7.18 19.41 23.07
CA MET A 1 -6.99 18.14 22.34
C MET A 1 -8.37 17.53 22.14
N THR A 2 -8.88 17.54 20.91
CA THR A 2 -10.29 17.24 20.61
C THR A 2 -10.56 15.74 20.72
N GLN A 3 -11.64 15.39 21.44
CA GLN A 3 -12.23 14.06 21.64
C GLN A 3 -12.33 13.16 20.39
N THR A 4 -12.19 13.72 19.20
CA THR A 4 -12.11 12.99 17.93
C THR A 4 -10.95 11.99 17.86
N ALA A 5 -9.87 12.19 18.63
CA ALA A 5 -8.76 11.23 18.71
C ALA A 5 -9.09 9.99 19.56
N GLU A 6 -10.02 10.09 20.52
CA GLU A 6 -10.50 8.95 21.31
C GLU A 6 -11.59 8.15 20.55
N GLN A 7 -12.28 8.78 19.60
CA GLN A 7 -13.30 8.14 18.76
C GLN A 7 -12.74 7.47 17.50
N GLY A 8 -11.46 7.63 17.17
CA GLY A 8 -10.81 6.87 16.08
C GLY A 8 -10.70 5.36 16.36
N LEU A 9 -10.99 4.94 17.60
CA LEU A 9 -10.94 3.55 18.05
C LEU A 9 -12.27 2.80 17.91
N SER A 10 -13.36 3.45 17.49
CA SER A 10 -14.64 2.76 17.20
C SER A 10 -14.79 2.26 15.76
N GLY A 11 -13.77 2.46 14.91
CA GLY A 11 -13.79 2.06 13.49
C GLY A 11 -13.38 0.61 13.20
N ILE A 12 -12.79 -0.09 14.18
CA ILE A 12 -12.59 -1.55 14.10
C ILE A 12 -13.65 -2.22 14.96
N ALA A 13 -14.88 -2.27 14.44
CA ALA A 13 -15.96 -3.02 15.06
C ALA A 13 -15.72 -4.53 14.82
N PHE A 14 -14.92 -5.16 15.67
CA PHE A 14 -14.92 -6.62 15.81
C PHE A 14 -16.25 -7.02 16.48
N VAL A 15 -17.30 -7.26 15.69
CA VAL A 15 -18.55 -7.80 16.24
C VAL A 15 -18.50 -9.33 16.15
N PRO A 16 -18.30 -10.06 17.26
CA PRO A 16 -18.46 -11.51 17.23
C PRO A 16 -19.96 -11.80 17.12
N ARG A 17 -20.45 -12.15 15.93
CA ARG A 17 -21.68 -12.93 15.82
C ARG A 17 -21.29 -14.41 15.89
N GLY A 18 -21.79 -15.10 16.92
CA GLY A 18 -21.89 -16.54 17.26
C GLY A 18 -21.35 -17.68 16.36
N SER A 19 -20.54 -17.44 15.34
CA SER A 19 -20.07 -18.42 14.36
C SER A 19 -18.63 -18.18 13.89
N GLY A 20 -17.84 -17.38 14.62
CA GLY A 20 -16.39 -17.25 14.35
C GLY A 20 -16.01 -16.56 13.03
N MET A 21 -16.95 -15.86 12.36
CA MET A 21 -16.63 -15.00 11.22
C MET A 21 -16.29 -13.58 11.69
N VAL A 22 -15.09 -13.11 11.34
CA VAL A 22 -14.67 -11.72 11.46
C VAL A 22 -15.17 -10.96 10.23
N VAL A 23 -16.07 -9.99 10.42
CA VAL A 23 -16.47 -9.04 9.37
C VAL A 23 -15.56 -7.82 9.47
N LEU A 24 -14.90 -7.45 8.37
CA LEU A 24 -13.92 -6.35 8.34
C LEU A 24 -14.50 -5.09 7.74
N THR A 25 -14.41 -4.02 8.51
CA THR A 25 -14.46 -2.65 8.03
C THR A 25 -13.06 -2.25 7.52
N PRO A 26 -12.95 -1.50 6.42
CA PRO A 26 -11.67 -0.98 5.96
C PRO A 26 -10.97 -0.19 7.08
N SER A 27 -9.69 -0.45 7.31
CA SER A 27 -8.99 0.05 8.48
C SER A 27 -7.70 0.78 8.12
N PHE A 28 -7.58 2.03 8.58
CA PHE A 28 -6.30 2.72 8.62
C PHE A 28 -5.33 2.02 9.57
N LEU A 29 -4.04 2.13 9.27
CA LEU A 29 -2.97 1.60 10.11
C LEU A 29 -2.71 2.49 11.33
N VAL A 30 -3.59 2.37 12.33
CA VAL A 30 -3.52 3.09 13.61
C VAL A 30 -3.46 2.12 14.80
N GLY A 31 -3.02 2.64 15.95
CA GLY A 31 -2.94 1.90 17.20
C GLY A 31 -1.94 0.74 17.16
N GLU A 32 -2.20 -0.25 18.02
CA GLU A 32 -1.34 -1.42 18.16
C GLU A 32 -1.26 -2.26 16.88
N THR A 33 -2.36 -2.39 16.15
CA THR A 33 -2.39 -3.10 14.85
C THR A 33 -1.52 -2.39 13.82
N GLY A 34 -1.67 -1.06 13.68
CA GLY A 34 -0.84 -0.26 12.79
C GLY A 34 0.65 -0.37 13.12
N ARG A 35 1.00 -0.28 14.41
CA ARG A 35 2.38 -0.44 14.90
C ARG A 35 2.99 -1.79 14.50
N ARG A 36 2.24 -2.88 14.64
CA ARG A 36 2.73 -4.22 14.31
C ARG A 36 2.93 -4.43 12.82
N ILE A 37 2.00 -3.94 11.99
CA ILE A 37 2.16 -3.96 10.54
C ILE A 37 3.38 -3.13 10.13
N TYR A 38 3.59 -1.97 10.77
CA TYR A 38 4.78 -1.15 10.56
C TYR A 38 6.07 -1.89 10.95
N ASP A 39 6.12 -2.57 12.10
CA ASP A 39 7.31 -3.33 12.52
C ASP A 39 7.63 -4.47 11.55
N ALA A 40 6.60 -5.20 11.08
CA ALA A 40 6.75 -6.26 10.08
C ALA A 40 7.21 -5.71 8.72
N TYR A 41 6.67 -4.57 8.29
CA TYR A 41 7.13 -3.81 7.13
C TYR A 41 8.61 -3.41 7.28
N ARG A 42 9.01 -2.83 8.43
CA ARG A 42 10.38 -2.39 8.70
C ARG A 42 11.36 -3.55 8.64
N LYS A 43 10.99 -4.70 9.20
CA LYS A 43 11.77 -5.93 9.11
C LYS A 43 11.94 -6.37 7.65
N HIS A 44 10.84 -6.44 6.90
CA HIS A 44 10.87 -6.84 5.49
C HIS A 44 11.77 -5.94 4.64
N ILE A 45 11.67 -4.61 4.78
CA ILE A 45 12.52 -3.69 4.00
C ILE A 45 13.98 -3.76 4.42
N THR A 46 14.27 -3.97 5.71
CA THR A 46 15.65 -4.08 6.21
C THR A 46 16.34 -5.33 5.68
N GLU A 47 15.60 -6.45 5.58
CA GLU A 47 16.12 -7.73 5.10
C GLU A 47 16.27 -7.78 3.57
N ASN A 48 15.36 -7.15 2.83
CA ASN A 48 15.29 -7.32 1.37
C ASN A 48 15.71 -6.08 0.57
N PHE A 49 15.59 -4.88 1.14
CA PHE A 49 15.86 -3.60 0.47
C PHE A 49 16.74 -2.69 1.36
N PRO A 50 17.93 -3.17 1.77
CA PRO A 50 18.77 -2.43 2.71
C PRO A 50 19.11 -1.04 2.18
N GLU A 51 18.98 -0.03 3.05
CA GLU A 51 19.34 1.38 2.78
C GLU A 51 18.57 2.03 1.61
N ASN A 52 17.43 1.48 1.21
CA ASN A 52 16.65 2.03 0.10
C ASN A 52 15.79 3.23 0.54
N GLU A 53 16.16 4.43 0.08
CA GLU A 53 15.50 5.72 0.41
C GLU A 53 14.13 5.92 -0.26
N ASN A 54 13.73 5.02 -1.17
CA ASN A 54 12.47 5.13 -1.90
C ASN A 54 11.23 4.66 -1.10
N PHE A 55 11.47 4.26 0.15
CA PHE A 55 10.48 3.87 1.14
C PHE A 55 10.37 4.98 2.19
N GLN A 56 9.19 5.62 2.32
CA GLN A 56 9.03 6.82 3.15
C GLN A 56 8.15 6.59 4.39
N LEU A 57 7.56 5.40 4.52
CA LEU A 57 6.67 5.06 5.63
C LEU A 57 7.26 5.37 7.00
N ARG A 58 6.50 6.07 7.85
CA ARG A 58 6.86 6.39 9.23
C ARG A 58 5.75 6.02 10.20
N LEU A 59 6.14 5.82 11.46
CA LEU A 59 5.22 5.73 12.59
C LEU A 59 5.26 7.05 13.35
N GLU A 60 4.18 7.83 13.30
CA GLU A 60 4.00 9.08 14.04
C GLU A 60 3.01 8.86 15.18
N GLY A 61 3.53 8.80 16.41
CA GLY A 61 2.72 8.41 17.57
C GLY A 61 2.20 6.99 17.41
N ASN A 62 0.89 6.85 17.23
CA ASN A 62 0.20 5.57 17.02
C ASN A 62 -0.35 5.42 15.60
N GLU A 63 0.14 6.19 14.63
CA GLU A 63 -0.37 6.16 13.26
C GLU A 63 0.76 5.94 12.26
N VAL A 64 0.50 5.10 11.26
CA VAL A 64 1.40 4.90 10.13
C VAL A 64 1.10 5.93 9.05
N VAL A 65 2.13 6.71 8.68
CA VAL A 65 2.04 7.92 7.87
C VAL A 65 3.10 7.94 6.77
N GLU A 66 3.01 8.92 5.85
CA GLU A 66 3.99 9.14 4.77
C GLU A 66 4.18 7.94 3.84
N ALA A 67 3.18 7.06 3.76
CA ALA A 67 3.19 5.98 2.77
C ALA A 67 3.26 6.56 1.35
N ASN A 68 3.99 5.91 0.46
CA ASN A 68 3.88 6.04 -0.99
C ASN A 68 3.38 4.72 -1.61
N VAL A 69 3.31 4.62 -2.95
CA VAL A 69 2.84 3.38 -3.61
C VAL A 69 3.80 2.20 -3.40
N ASN A 70 5.09 2.46 -3.22
CA ASN A 70 6.07 1.43 -2.86
C ASN A 70 5.79 0.87 -1.47
N ASP A 71 5.50 1.75 -0.51
CA ASP A 71 5.14 1.35 0.85
C ASP A 71 3.82 0.56 0.89
N ALA A 72 2.82 1.02 0.14
CA ALA A 72 1.55 0.30 -0.01
C ALA A 72 1.77 -1.12 -0.57
N ASN A 73 2.67 -1.28 -1.54
CA ASN A 73 3.01 -2.59 -2.07
C ASN A 73 3.69 -3.50 -1.04
N ILE A 74 4.67 -3.00 -0.29
CA ILE A 74 5.33 -3.80 0.75
C ILE A 74 4.35 -4.17 1.86
N ILE A 75 3.50 -3.23 2.29
CA ILE A 75 2.45 -3.53 3.27
C ILE A 75 1.53 -4.63 2.75
N ASP A 76 1.11 -4.57 1.48
CA ASP A 76 0.30 -5.62 0.87
C ASP A 76 0.99 -6.99 0.97
N GLN A 77 2.29 -7.07 0.65
CA GLN A 77 3.07 -8.31 0.79
C GLN A 77 3.13 -8.84 2.23
N VAL A 78 3.23 -7.94 3.21
CA VAL A 78 3.29 -8.29 4.65
C VAL A 78 1.96 -8.81 5.18
N VAL A 79 0.83 -8.21 4.78
CA VAL A 79 -0.48 -8.58 5.32
C VAL A 79 -1.16 -9.71 4.54
N ARG A 80 -0.75 -9.95 3.29
CA ARG A 80 -1.35 -10.96 2.41
C ARG A 80 -1.34 -12.40 2.94
N PRO A 81 -0.26 -12.91 3.56
CA PRO A 81 -0.26 -14.25 4.16
C PRO A 81 -1.35 -14.46 5.22
N PHE A 82 -1.88 -13.37 5.77
CA PHE A 82 -2.83 -13.36 6.89
C PHE A 82 -4.26 -13.02 6.45
N GLY A 83 -4.55 -13.17 5.15
CA GLY A 83 -5.87 -12.91 4.59
C GLY A 83 -6.18 -11.43 4.35
N GLY A 84 -5.17 -10.56 4.39
CA GLY A 84 -5.30 -9.12 4.17
C GLY A 84 -4.81 -8.67 2.81
N ARG A 85 -5.12 -7.42 2.48
CA ARG A 85 -4.52 -6.70 1.36
C ARG A 85 -4.71 -5.20 1.55
N VAL A 86 -3.91 -4.42 0.86
CA VAL A 86 -4.16 -2.99 0.71
C VAL A 86 -5.40 -2.78 -0.16
N SER A 87 -6.19 -1.76 0.19
CA SER A 87 -7.37 -1.38 -0.59
C SER A 87 -6.99 -1.00 -2.03
N LEU A 88 -7.86 -1.35 -2.97
CA LEU A 88 -7.78 -0.99 -4.38
C LEU A 88 -8.91 -0.02 -4.71
N PRO A 89 -8.86 0.69 -5.86
CA PRO A 89 -9.91 1.66 -6.22
C PRO A 89 -11.32 1.07 -6.22
N LYS A 90 -11.49 -0.21 -6.57
CA LYS A 90 -12.78 -0.91 -6.52
C LYS A 90 -13.39 -1.04 -5.10
N ASP A 91 -12.59 -0.87 -4.05
CA ASP A 91 -13.06 -0.92 -2.66
C ASP A 91 -13.53 0.45 -2.16
N TRP A 92 -13.30 1.51 -2.94
CA TRP A 92 -13.55 2.89 -2.53
C TRP A 92 -14.97 3.31 -2.88
N ASP A 93 -15.95 2.63 -2.28
CA ASP A 93 -17.34 3.06 -2.35
C ASP A 93 -17.58 4.34 -1.52
N GLU A 94 -18.83 4.81 -1.51
CA GLU A 94 -19.17 6.05 -0.81
C GLU A 94 -18.90 5.98 0.70
N GLU A 95 -19.13 4.82 1.33
CA GLU A 95 -18.87 4.60 2.76
C GLU A 95 -17.36 4.63 3.02
N PHE A 96 -16.57 3.96 2.18
CA PHE A 96 -15.11 4.00 2.26
C PHE A 96 -14.60 5.44 2.15
N MET A 97 -15.04 6.16 1.11
CA MET A 97 -14.55 7.51 0.84
C MET A 97 -14.88 8.48 1.98
N GLN A 98 -16.02 8.31 2.66
CA GLN A 98 -16.36 9.12 3.84
C GLN A 98 -15.36 8.97 4.99
N MET A 99 -14.73 7.80 5.14
CA MET A 99 -13.71 7.59 6.16
C MET A 99 -12.41 8.37 5.89
N THR A 100 -12.18 8.81 4.65
CA THR A 100 -10.97 9.56 4.26
C THR A 100 -11.10 11.07 4.46
N ASP A 101 -12.28 11.55 4.88
CA ASP A 101 -12.55 12.98 5.00
C ASP A 101 -11.56 13.73 5.92
N ASN A 102 -11.22 14.96 5.51
CA ASN A 102 -10.56 16.01 6.31
C ASN A 102 -9.16 15.71 6.87
N LYS A 103 -8.61 14.49 6.76
CA LYS A 103 -7.29 14.18 7.34
C LYS A 103 -6.43 13.21 6.54
N HIS A 104 -7.01 12.39 5.67
CA HIS A 104 -6.28 11.28 5.06
C HIS A 104 -6.41 11.33 3.55
N TYR A 105 -5.32 11.02 2.85
CA TYR A 105 -5.42 10.42 1.54
C TYR A 105 -4.94 8.99 1.64
N THR A 106 -5.58 8.07 0.91
CA THR A 106 -5.17 6.68 0.88
C THR A 106 -4.53 6.36 -0.45
N ILE A 107 -3.51 5.52 -0.41
CA ILE A 107 -2.79 5.03 -1.58
C ILE A 107 -3.21 3.59 -1.83
N ALA A 108 -3.53 3.27 -3.08
CA ALA A 108 -3.79 1.90 -3.50
C ALA A 108 -2.48 1.17 -3.79
N ASN A 109 -2.48 -0.15 -3.64
CA ASN A 109 -1.47 -1.01 -4.28
C ASN A 109 -1.80 -1.19 -5.77
N ALA A 110 -1.73 -0.09 -6.52
CA ALA A 110 -2.04 -0.03 -7.94
C ALA A 110 -1.10 0.95 -8.66
N LEU A 111 -0.72 0.61 -9.88
CA LEU A 111 0.07 1.46 -10.77
C LEU A 111 -0.74 1.76 -12.02
N VAL A 112 -0.72 3.00 -12.49
CA VAL A 112 -1.39 3.42 -13.73
C VAL A 112 -0.35 3.80 -14.76
N PHE A 113 -0.29 3.09 -15.88
CA PHE A 113 0.53 3.46 -17.03
C PHE A 113 -0.31 4.15 -18.11
N ARG A 114 0.27 5.16 -18.74
CA ARG A 114 -0.24 5.77 -19.99
C ARG A 114 0.65 5.45 -21.18
N THR A 115 1.94 5.37 -20.90
CA THR A 115 2.98 4.96 -21.83
C THR A 115 3.95 4.05 -21.08
N LEU A 116 4.69 3.22 -21.82
CA LEU A 116 5.70 2.32 -21.24
C LEU A 116 7.02 3.02 -20.90
N GLN A 117 7.10 4.32 -21.18
CA GLN A 117 8.20 5.21 -20.84
C GLN A 117 7.63 6.44 -20.13
N ASP A 118 8.37 7.01 -19.19
CA ASP A 118 8.01 8.20 -18.44
C ASP A 118 8.94 9.35 -18.82
N GLY A 119 8.42 10.32 -19.56
CA GLY A 119 9.20 11.46 -20.02
C GLY A 119 9.61 12.43 -18.90
N TYR A 120 8.98 12.35 -17.73
CA TYR A 120 9.24 13.25 -16.60
C TYR A 120 10.14 12.60 -15.56
N GLU A 121 9.92 11.32 -15.22
CA GLU A 121 10.69 10.59 -14.21
C GLU A 121 11.23 9.28 -14.80
N PRO A 122 12.41 9.31 -15.46
CA PRO A 122 12.98 8.14 -16.11
C PRO A 122 13.28 6.96 -15.17
N LYS A 123 13.37 7.18 -13.84
CA LYS A 123 13.50 6.06 -12.88
C LYS A 123 12.30 5.11 -12.93
N ASN A 124 11.15 5.61 -13.38
CA ASN A 124 9.94 4.80 -13.55
C ASN A 124 10.05 3.79 -14.69
N ASP A 125 10.89 4.03 -15.70
CA ASP A 125 10.98 3.20 -16.91
C ASP A 125 11.35 1.75 -16.59
N ARG A 126 12.15 1.53 -15.55
CA ARG A 126 12.52 0.16 -15.18
C ARG A 126 11.32 -0.65 -14.71
N ILE A 127 10.38 -0.03 -14.01
CA ILE A 127 9.16 -0.68 -13.52
C ILE A 127 8.25 -1.04 -14.71
N THR A 128 8.03 -0.11 -15.63
CA THR A 128 7.20 -0.37 -16.83
C THR A 128 7.84 -1.40 -17.75
N GLN A 129 9.16 -1.38 -17.93
CA GLN A 129 9.88 -2.40 -18.71
C GLN A 129 9.73 -3.80 -18.11
N ALA A 130 9.87 -3.95 -16.79
CA ALA A 130 9.68 -5.23 -16.13
C ALA A 130 8.23 -5.74 -16.28
N LEU A 131 7.25 -4.83 -16.20
CA LEU A 131 5.84 -5.19 -16.38
C LEU A 131 5.47 -5.46 -17.85
N ALA A 132 6.18 -4.87 -18.82
CA ALA A 132 5.93 -5.05 -20.25
C ALA A 132 6.04 -6.53 -20.68
N GLU A 133 6.86 -7.32 -19.99
CA GLU A 133 7.00 -8.77 -20.24
C GLU A 133 5.73 -9.58 -19.89
N HIS A 134 4.79 -8.96 -19.18
CA HIS A 134 3.63 -9.63 -18.58
C HIS A 134 2.28 -9.04 -19.00
N ILE A 135 2.28 -8.06 -19.91
CA ILE A 135 1.08 -7.39 -20.39
C ILE A 135 0.99 -7.46 -21.91
N ASP A 136 -0.20 -7.19 -22.47
CA ASP A 136 -0.37 -7.00 -23.90
C ASP A 136 0.26 -5.66 -24.31
N VAL A 137 1.52 -5.71 -24.75
CA VAL A 137 2.30 -4.53 -25.15
C VAL A 137 1.64 -3.81 -26.33
N GLU A 138 1.14 -4.53 -27.32
CA GLU A 138 0.46 -3.94 -28.48
C GLU A 138 -0.75 -3.12 -28.04
N ARG A 139 -1.50 -3.62 -27.05
CA ARG A 139 -2.58 -2.86 -26.44
C ARG A 139 -2.08 -1.72 -25.56
N ALA A 140 -1.07 -1.94 -24.73
CA ALA A 140 -0.50 -0.93 -23.83
C ALA A 140 0.13 0.27 -24.56
N LEU A 141 0.51 0.11 -25.83
CA LEU A 141 0.97 1.20 -26.69
C LEU A 141 -0.16 2.11 -27.19
N ARG A 142 -1.43 1.68 -27.06
CA ARG A 142 -2.61 2.40 -27.58
C ARG A 142 -3.60 2.79 -26.48
N GLU A 143 -3.66 2.01 -25.42
CA GLU A 143 -4.61 2.15 -24.32
C GLU A 143 -3.85 2.23 -23.00
N PRO A 144 -4.10 3.26 -22.18
CA PRO A 144 -3.56 3.29 -20.82
C PRO A 144 -4.24 2.22 -19.95
N GLY A 145 -3.60 1.84 -18.85
CA GLY A 145 -4.14 0.81 -17.97
C GLY A 145 -3.66 0.92 -16.53
N MET A 146 -4.44 0.30 -15.65
CA MET A 146 -4.12 0.13 -14.24
C MET A 146 -3.71 -1.31 -13.97
N ILE A 147 -2.55 -1.46 -13.34
CA ILE A 147 -1.93 -2.71 -12.94
C ILE A 147 -2.19 -2.91 -11.44
N THR A 148 -2.69 -4.10 -11.11
CA THR A 148 -2.90 -4.57 -9.74
C THR A 148 -2.35 -5.98 -9.59
N GLY A 149 -2.16 -6.44 -8.34
CA GLY A 149 -1.68 -7.81 -8.09
C GLY A 149 -0.23 -8.02 -8.49
N PHE A 150 0.66 -7.11 -8.11
CA PHE A 150 2.11 -7.18 -8.34
C PHE A 150 2.87 -7.09 -7.02
N ASN A 151 4.14 -7.51 -7.03
CA ASN A 151 5.09 -7.33 -5.93
C ASN A 151 6.29 -6.52 -6.40
N PHE A 152 6.79 -5.64 -5.54
CA PHE A 152 8.15 -5.16 -5.66
C PHE A 152 9.13 -6.18 -5.10
N VAL A 153 10.15 -6.49 -5.90
CA VAL A 153 11.26 -7.37 -5.53
C VAL A 153 12.60 -6.63 -5.74
N PRO A 154 13.63 -6.93 -4.94
CA PRO A 154 14.91 -6.23 -5.04
C PRO A 154 15.52 -6.37 -6.44
N ASN A 155 16.14 -5.29 -6.92
CA ASN A 155 16.85 -5.27 -8.18
C ASN A 155 18.10 -4.39 -8.05
N GLN A 156 19.24 -4.82 -8.59
CA GLN A 156 20.53 -4.12 -8.46
C GLN A 156 20.65 -2.88 -9.38
N ASP A 157 19.53 -2.30 -9.80
CA ASP A 157 19.50 -1.16 -10.71
C ASP A 157 19.60 0.17 -9.93
N GLU A 158 20.20 1.18 -10.57
CA GLU A 158 20.39 2.54 -10.05
C GLU A 158 19.10 3.37 -9.98
N SER A 159 17.97 2.82 -10.45
CA SER A 159 16.64 3.46 -10.40
C SER A 159 16.06 3.51 -8.98
N TYR A 160 15.06 2.68 -8.69
CA TYR A 160 14.43 2.58 -7.37
C TYR A 160 15.06 1.47 -6.50
N GLY A 161 15.98 0.66 -7.04
CA GLY A 161 16.53 -0.52 -6.35
C GLY A 161 15.57 -1.70 -6.28
N PHE A 162 14.48 -1.69 -7.05
CA PHE A 162 13.49 -2.76 -7.15
C PHE A 162 12.76 -2.74 -8.50
N ILE A 163 12.10 -3.85 -8.83
CA ILE A 163 11.22 -3.97 -10.00
C ILE A 163 9.86 -4.55 -9.60
N ALA A 164 8.84 -4.26 -10.39
CA ALA A 164 7.53 -4.89 -10.25
C ALA A 164 7.50 -6.22 -11.00
N VAL A 165 7.04 -7.27 -10.32
CA VAL A 165 6.78 -8.60 -10.90
C VAL A 165 5.33 -9.02 -10.64
N PRO A 166 4.70 -9.78 -11.54
CA PRO A 166 3.36 -10.30 -11.31
C PRO A 166 3.26 -11.12 -10.02
N ALA A 167 2.17 -10.95 -9.29
CA ALA A 167 1.81 -11.73 -8.12
C ALA A 167 0.45 -12.42 -8.31
N GLN A 168 -0.10 -13.01 -7.25
CA GLN A 168 -1.46 -13.56 -7.32
C GLN A 168 -2.46 -12.48 -7.71
N ARG A 169 -3.39 -12.83 -8.61
CA ARG A 169 -4.40 -11.93 -9.17
C ARG A 169 -3.81 -10.73 -9.92
N PHE A 170 -2.61 -10.88 -10.49
CA PHE A 170 -2.07 -9.91 -11.44
C PHE A 170 -3.10 -9.63 -12.55
N HIS A 171 -3.44 -8.36 -12.71
CA HIS A 171 -4.45 -7.94 -13.67
C HIS A 171 -4.16 -6.54 -14.20
N VAL A 172 -4.47 -6.35 -15.48
CA VAL A 172 -4.44 -5.06 -16.15
C VAL A 172 -5.85 -4.65 -16.56
N HIS A 173 -6.34 -3.56 -15.99
CA HIS A 173 -7.58 -2.91 -16.40
C HIS A 173 -7.26 -1.75 -17.34
N TYR A 174 -7.53 -1.92 -18.64
CA TYR A 174 -7.35 -0.88 -19.64
C TYR A 174 -8.54 0.07 -19.66
N ASP A 175 -8.28 1.38 -19.63
CA ASP A 175 -9.33 2.39 -19.52
C ASP A 175 -8.88 3.76 -20.01
N GLU A 176 -9.52 4.27 -21.07
CA GLU A 176 -9.12 5.58 -21.62
C GLU A 176 -9.26 6.74 -20.63
N ARG A 177 -10.03 6.60 -19.53
CA ARG A 177 -10.15 7.62 -18.49
C ARG A 177 -8.82 7.96 -17.83
N PHE A 178 -7.81 7.10 -17.94
CA PHE A 178 -6.44 7.38 -17.50
C PHE A 178 -5.67 8.37 -18.40
N LEU A 179 -6.19 8.77 -19.57
CA LEU A 179 -5.52 9.73 -20.45
C LEU A 179 -5.61 11.17 -19.91
N GLY A 180 -4.57 11.96 -20.14
CA GLY A 180 -4.48 13.36 -19.71
C GLY A 180 -5.59 14.29 -20.23
N LYS A 181 -6.26 13.95 -21.34
CA LYS A 181 -7.47 14.65 -21.82
C LYS A 181 -8.61 14.71 -20.78
N TYR A 182 -8.60 13.80 -19.79
CA TYR A 182 -9.57 13.74 -18.71
C TYR A 182 -9.08 14.39 -17.41
N ASN A 183 -7.87 14.95 -17.38
CA ASN A 183 -7.31 15.60 -16.21
C ASN A 183 -8.13 16.82 -15.78
N GLY A 184 -8.38 16.94 -14.48
CA GLY A 184 -9.14 18.03 -13.88
C GLY A 184 -10.64 17.96 -14.11
N LEU A 185 -11.13 16.93 -14.81
CA LEU A 185 -12.58 16.70 -14.93
C LEU A 185 -13.16 16.24 -13.60
N LYS A 186 -14.45 16.51 -13.45
CA LYS A 186 -15.19 16.28 -12.23
C LYS A 186 -16.13 15.11 -12.36
N PHE A 187 -16.42 14.48 -11.24
CA PHE A 187 -17.35 13.36 -11.15
C PHE A 187 -18.05 13.33 -9.80
N ASP A 188 -19.11 12.55 -9.69
CA ASP A 188 -19.81 12.29 -8.43
C ASP A 188 -19.67 10.83 -7.99
N ASN A 189 -19.71 9.89 -8.93
CA ASN A 189 -19.75 8.45 -8.66
C ASN A 189 -18.61 7.72 -9.36
N THR A 190 -18.31 6.52 -8.87
CA THR A 190 -17.39 5.57 -9.48
C THR A 190 -18.14 4.35 -9.99
N ASP A 191 -17.54 3.63 -10.94
CA ASP A 191 -18.02 2.31 -11.35
C ASP A 191 -17.48 1.19 -10.44
N ASP A 192 -17.78 -0.06 -10.81
CA ASP A 192 -17.38 -1.28 -10.09
C ASP A 192 -15.86 -1.50 -10.02
N LYS A 193 -15.07 -0.72 -10.77
CA LYS A 193 -13.60 -0.77 -10.78
C LYS A 193 -12.98 0.39 -10.02
N GLY A 194 -13.81 1.28 -9.45
CA GLY A 194 -13.37 2.50 -8.78
C GLY A 194 -13.04 3.65 -9.74
N MET A 195 -13.46 3.57 -11.00
CA MET A 195 -13.17 4.60 -12.00
C MET A 195 -14.29 5.63 -12.07
N PRO A 196 -13.97 6.92 -12.28
CA PRO A 196 -14.97 7.98 -12.26
C PRO A 196 -16.00 7.83 -13.40
N LEU A 197 -17.27 8.02 -13.08
CA LEU A 197 -18.40 8.05 -14.01
C LEU A 197 -18.82 9.48 -14.34
N HIS A 198 -19.37 9.67 -15.55
CA HIS A 198 -19.95 10.94 -15.98
C HIS A 198 -19.00 12.15 -15.86
N LEU A 199 -17.74 11.96 -16.28
CA LEU A 199 -16.71 13.00 -16.24
C LEU A 199 -17.19 14.27 -16.96
N ASP A 200 -17.17 15.39 -16.26
CA ASP A 200 -17.65 16.68 -16.74
C ASP A 200 -16.70 17.83 -16.35
N LYS A 201 -16.63 18.88 -17.18
CA LYS A 201 -15.72 20.02 -16.93
C LYS A 201 -16.17 20.92 -15.77
N GLN A 202 -17.46 20.98 -15.49
CA GLN A 202 -18.07 21.95 -14.58
C GLN A 202 -18.80 21.28 -13.42
N ASN A 203 -19.46 20.16 -13.68
CA ASN A 203 -20.36 19.45 -12.78
C ASN A 203 -19.68 18.28 -12.07
N GLY A 204 -19.96 18.13 -10.78
CA GLY A 204 -19.41 17.07 -9.95
C GLY A 204 -18.73 17.62 -8.70
N LYS A 205 -18.73 16.81 -7.63
CA LYS A 205 -18.19 17.18 -6.32
C LYS A 205 -16.73 16.79 -6.15
N ARG A 206 -16.24 15.83 -6.94
CA ARG A 206 -14.91 15.24 -6.86
C ARG A 206 -14.12 15.57 -8.12
N VAL A 207 -12.80 15.59 -8.02
CA VAL A 207 -11.89 15.86 -9.14
C VAL A 207 -11.12 14.60 -9.48
N TRP A 208 -11.02 14.29 -10.77
CA TRP A 208 -10.14 13.27 -11.32
C TRP A 208 -8.85 13.92 -11.81
N SER A 209 -7.73 13.55 -11.19
CA SER A 209 -6.40 14.01 -11.59
C SER A 209 -5.66 12.89 -12.31
N THR A 210 -5.19 13.17 -13.52
CA THR A 210 -4.41 12.25 -14.34
C THR A 210 -3.33 13.03 -15.10
N ARG A 211 -2.45 12.36 -15.84
CA ARG A 211 -1.36 12.97 -16.61
C ARG A 211 -1.35 12.45 -18.06
N ASP A 212 -0.54 13.07 -18.91
CA ASP A 212 -0.49 12.75 -20.34
C ASP A 212 0.31 11.48 -20.66
N ASP A 213 1.39 11.22 -19.90
CA ASP A 213 2.34 10.14 -20.15
C ASP A 213 2.78 9.43 -18.85
N GLY A 214 3.63 8.43 -18.97
CA GLY A 214 4.34 7.79 -17.87
C GLY A 214 3.49 6.88 -16.99
N ILE A 215 4.01 6.61 -15.80
CA ILE A 215 3.37 5.78 -14.77
C ILE A 215 3.15 6.60 -13.50
N SER A 216 2.16 6.22 -12.71
CA SER A 216 1.84 6.85 -11.43
C SER A 216 1.26 5.83 -10.45
N GLY A 217 1.25 6.16 -9.16
CA GLY A 217 0.33 5.51 -8.21
C GLY A 217 -1.13 5.83 -8.50
N PHE A 218 -2.03 5.28 -7.69
CA PHE A 218 -3.45 5.61 -7.68
C PHE A 218 -3.89 5.91 -6.24
N ASP A 219 -4.39 7.12 -6.02
CA ASP A 219 -4.69 7.64 -4.69
C ASP A 219 -6.12 8.20 -4.60
N LEU A 220 -6.68 8.19 -3.40
CA LEU A 220 -7.91 8.88 -3.03
C LEU A 220 -7.55 10.00 -2.07
N ASN A 221 -7.75 11.26 -2.44
CA ASN A 221 -7.43 12.40 -1.59
C ASN A 221 -8.51 12.71 -0.53
N ARG A 222 -8.15 13.58 0.41
CA ARG A 222 -9.03 14.10 1.48
C ARG A 222 -10.32 14.80 1.02
N SER A 223 -10.41 15.15 -0.26
CA SER A 223 -11.59 15.75 -0.91
C SER A 223 -12.36 14.71 -1.75
N ARG A 224 -12.08 13.41 -1.53
CA ARG A 224 -12.61 12.26 -2.27
C ARG A 224 -12.36 12.33 -3.78
N GLY A 225 -11.37 13.11 -4.20
CA GLY A 225 -10.86 13.11 -5.57
C GLY A 225 -9.95 11.91 -5.78
N LEU A 226 -9.96 11.38 -7.00
CA LEU A 226 -9.08 10.30 -7.41
C LEU A 226 -7.86 10.89 -8.11
N LEU A 227 -6.68 10.33 -7.88
CA LEU A 227 -5.43 10.86 -8.42
C LEU A 227 -4.63 9.72 -8.99
N SER A 228 -4.12 9.93 -10.19
CA SER A 228 -3.12 9.10 -10.84
C SER A 228 -2.15 10.00 -11.62
N SER A 229 -1.74 11.10 -11.02
CA SER A 229 -0.92 12.12 -11.69
C SER A 229 0.45 12.33 -11.04
N GLY A 230 0.76 11.61 -9.96
CA GLY A 230 2.06 11.69 -9.29
C GLY A 230 3.17 11.20 -10.21
N TYR A 231 4.25 11.98 -10.31
CA TYR A 231 5.39 11.68 -11.17
C TYR A 231 6.38 10.71 -10.51
N VAL A 232 6.72 10.97 -9.25
CA VAL A 232 7.71 10.22 -8.50
C VAL A 232 7.00 9.20 -7.63
N LEU A 233 7.17 7.91 -7.88
CA LEU A 233 6.49 6.83 -7.15
C LEU A 233 6.94 6.74 -5.69
N SER A 234 8.17 7.17 -5.39
CA SER A 234 8.70 7.19 -4.02
C SER A 234 8.29 8.42 -3.21
N TYR A 235 7.64 9.41 -3.83
CA TYR A 235 7.28 10.63 -3.13
C TYR A 235 6.00 10.45 -2.31
N SER A 236 6.02 10.89 -1.06
CA SER A 236 4.83 11.03 -0.23
C SER A 236 4.76 12.41 0.41
N TYR A 237 3.55 12.91 0.62
CA TYR A 237 3.28 13.98 1.58
C TYR A 237 3.07 13.40 2.99
N GLY A 238 3.30 14.21 4.03
CA GLY A 238 3.08 13.90 5.46
C GLY A 238 1.76 13.18 5.83
N THR A 239 0.77 13.19 4.95
CA THR A 239 -0.57 12.64 5.16
C THR A 239 -0.85 11.34 4.40
N GLY A 240 0.14 10.72 3.75
CA GLY A 240 -0.04 9.45 3.03
C GLY A 240 -0.42 8.33 3.97
N ARG A 241 -1.50 7.60 3.66
CA ARG A 241 -2.00 6.48 4.46
C ARG A 241 -2.22 5.25 3.60
N VAL A 242 -2.24 4.11 4.28
CA VAL A 242 -2.64 2.83 3.73
C VAL A 242 -3.85 2.33 4.50
N VAL A 243 -4.85 1.87 3.75
CA VAL A 243 -6.03 1.20 4.29
C VAL A 243 -5.93 -0.28 3.95
N VAL A 244 -6.07 -1.13 4.96
CA VAL A 244 -6.10 -2.58 4.82
C VAL A 244 -7.54 -3.08 4.83
N VAL A 245 -7.83 -4.02 3.95
CA VAL A 245 -9.12 -4.69 3.79
C VAL A 245 -8.92 -6.20 3.74
N ALA A 246 -10.02 -6.97 3.84
CA ALA A 246 -9.98 -8.41 3.63
C ALA A 246 -9.61 -8.76 2.19
N ALA A 247 -8.76 -9.78 2.00
CA ALA A 247 -8.59 -10.40 0.70
C ALA A 247 -9.86 -11.15 0.29
N GLU A 248 -10.27 -11.11 -0.99
CA GLU A 248 -11.51 -11.79 -1.40
C GLU A 248 -11.40 -13.30 -1.12
N GLY A 249 -12.38 -13.84 -0.38
CA GLY A 249 -12.40 -15.25 0.03
C GLY A 249 -11.59 -15.57 1.30
N GLY A 250 -10.97 -14.57 1.94
CA GLY A 250 -10.27 -14.71 3.22
C GLY A 250 -10.98 -13.98 4.36
N ALA A 251 -10.96 -14.58 5.55
CA ALA A 251 -11.12 -13.81 6.78
C ALA A 251 -9.74 -13.24 7.15
N LEU A 252 -9.64 -11.95 7.47
CA LEU A 252 -8.40 -11.39 8.01
C LEU A 252 -8.21 -11.93 9.43
N ASP A 253 -7.26 -12.84 9.60
CA ASP A 253 -6.82 -13.29 10.91
C ASP A 253 -5.41 -12.75 11.17
N LEU A 254 -5.36 -11.55 11.76
CA LEU A 254 -4.08 -10.97 12.15
C LEU A 254 -3.48 -11.68 13.37
N SER A 255 -4.24 -12.50 14.12
CA SER A 255 -3.71 -13.14 15.33
C SER A 255 -2.51 -14.01 15.04
N GLU A 256 -2.45 -14.63 13.85
CA GLU A 256 -1.29 -15.40 13.41
C GLU A 256 -0.08 -14.51 13.09
N VAL A 257 -0.27 -13.27 12.62
CA VAL A 257 0.80 -12.25 12.54
C VAL A 257 1.35 -11.97 13.93
N LEU A 258 0.43 -11.75 14.88
CA LEU A 258 0.74 -11.40 16.25
C LEU A 258 1.51 -12.54 16.92
N GLU A 259 1.06 -13.78 16.76
CA GLU A 259 1.66 -14.97 17.35
C GLU A 259 2.99 -15.34 16.70
N THR A 260 3.08 -15.30 15.37
CA THR A 260 4.31 -15.62 14.64
C THR A 260 5.42 -14.63 14.97
N GLN A 261 5.10 -13.33 15.05
CA GLN A 261 6.08 -12.30 15.40
C GLN A 261 6.46 -12.37 16.88
N GLN A 262 5.50 -12.56 17.80
CA GLN A 262 5.80 -12.79 19.22
C GLN A 262 6.73 -14.00 19.40
N ARG A 263 6.49 -15.08 18.66
CA ARG A 263 7.34 -16.26 18.66
C ARG A 263 8.74 -15.97 18.12
N SER A 264 8.87 -15.25 17.02
CA SER A 264 10.17 -14.83 16.48
C SER A 264 10.95 -13.92 17.44
N GLU A 265 10.29 -12.96 18.09
CA GLU A 265 10.90 -12.11 19.12
C GLU A 265 11.34 -12.92 20.35
N LEU A 266 10.52 -13.90 20.77
CA LEU A 266 10.86 -14.78 21.88
C LEU A 266 12.08 -15.64 21.55
N LEU A 267 12.14 -16.19 20.34
CA LEU A 267 13.27 -16.98 19.85
C LEU A 267 14.56 -16.13 19.79
N GLY A 268 14.49 -14.91 19.25
CA GLY A 268 15.64 -14.01 19.25
C GLY A 268 16.11 -13.62 20.65
N ARG A 269 15.19 -13.40 21.60
CA ARG A 269 15.54 -13.18 23.02
C ARG A 269 16.21 -14.40 23.65
N LEU A 270 15.74 -15.60 23.33
CA LEU A 270 16.32 -16.86 23.82
C LEU A 270 17.72 -17.11 23.25
N GLU A 271 17.96 -16.80 21.98
CA GLU A 271 19.29 -16.88 21.37
C GLU A 271 20.27 -15.91 22.03
N ASN A 272 19.86 -14.66 22.25
CA ASN A 272 20.67 -13.67 22.96
C ASN A 272 20.99 -14.11 24.39
N ALA A 273 20.02 -14.66 25.11
CA ALA A 273 20.23 -15.19 26.45
C ALA A 273 21.20 -16.37 26.45
N ARG A 274 21.10 -17.27 25.47
CA ARG A 274 22.02 -18.41 25.31
C ARG A 274 23.46 -17.93 25.08
N THR A 275 23.66 -16.97 24.18
CA THR A 275 24.98 -16.38 23.90
C THR A 275 25.57 -15.73 25.13
N TYR A 276 24.77 -15.01 25.91
CA TYR A 276 25.22 -14.39 27.17
C TYR A 276 25.69 -15.44 28.20
N ILE A 277 24.95 -16.54 28.35
CA ILE A 277 25.32 -17.64 29.25
C ILE A 277 26.64 -18.29 28.81
N GLN A 278 26.82 -18.54 27.50
CA GLN A 278 28.06 -19.12 26.98
C GLN A 278 29.28 -18.23 27.27
N ASN A 279 29.15 -16.92 27.07
CA ASN A 279 30.23 -15.97 27.36
C ASN A 279 30.58 -15.91 28.87
N LEU A 280 29.59 -16.07 29.74
CA LEU A 280 29.80 -16.19 31.19
C LEU A 280 30.55 -17.47 31.54
N GLU A 281 30.17 -18.60 30.95
CA GLU A 281 30.84 -19.88 31.18
C GLU A 281 32.31 -19.85 30.73
N GLU A 282 32.61 -19.26 29.58
CA GLU A 282 33.98 -19.08 29.09
C GLU A 282 34.80 -18.16 30.02
N SER A 283 34.21 -17.04 30.45
CA SER A 283 34.85 -16.11 31.38
C SER A 283 35.14 -16.74 32.74
N LEU A 284 34.31 -17.66 33.21
CA LEU A 284 34.52 -18.41 34.45
C LEU A 284 35.54 -19.53 34.30
N ARG A 285 35.64 -20.16 33.12
CA ARG A 285 36.67 -21.17 32.82
C ARG A 285 38.07 -20.57 32.66
N GLY A 286 38.19 -19.36 32.13
CA GLY A 286 39.46 -18.63 31.98
C GLY A 286 40.03 -18.04 33.28
N LYS A 287 39.33 -18.15 34.42
CA LYS A 287 39.77 -17.66 35.75
C LYS A 287 40.37 -18.76 36.66
N LYS A 288 40.82 -19.88 36.09
CA LYS A 288 41.53 -20.95 36.82
C LYS A 288 43.03 -20.87 36.64
#